data_AF-A0A0D0AH18-F1
#
_entry.id   AF-A0A0D0AH18-F1
#
_cell.length_a   1.000
_cell.length_b   1.000
_cell.length_c   1.000
_cell.angle_alpha   90.00
_cell.angle_beta   90.00
_cell.angle_gamma   90.00
#
_symmetry.space_group_name_H-M   'P 1'
#
loop_
_entity.id
_entity.type
_entity.pdbx_description
1 polymer ?
#
loop_
_entity_poly.entity_id
_entity_poly.type
_entity_poly.pdbx_seq_one_letter_code
_entity_poly.pdbx_strand_id
1 'polypeptide(L)'
;MKTQGREDEFAGLKIIYNTLRIVSPEELELHLQQCIGLKQEFPDLIAGFDLVGHEDGAESKPLIDYAEPLLRFGKEHPDIPFIFHAGETLGDGTAADMNLYDAILLGTKRIGHGFLLAKHPKLMQMCRERGIAIEVCPISNEVLRLTSSMHMHPLPIILNQGIPVVLSSDDPAIFNSMGLSFDFFQVLVASESTGLLTLREMAWNSITYSMLDEESKCAAMNAWKGRWAKFVEEVAAIPVNQ
;
A
#
# COMPACT_ATOMS: atom_id res chain seq x y z
N MET A 1 -1.75 -24.76 0.50
CA MET A 1 -0.51 -24.78 -0.33
C MET A 1 0.03 -26.21 -0.45
N LYS A 2 0.55 -26.80 0.64
CA LYS A 2 1.11 -28.17 0.65
C LYS A 2 0.17 -29.27 0.13
N THR A 3 -1.08 -29.29 0.59
CA THR A 3 -2.11 -30.25 0.13
C THR A 3 -2.48 -30.10 -1.34
N GLN A 4 -2.09 -29.00 -1.98
CA GLN A 4 -2.32 -28.71 -3.40
C GLN A 4 -1.04 -28.79 -4.23
N GLY A 5 0.11 -29.20 -3.65
CA GLY A 5 1.41 -29.24 -4.33
C GLY A 5 1.98 -27.87 -4.70
N ARG A 6 1.57 -26.80 -3.99
CA ARG A 6 1.88 -25.39 -4.32
C ARG A 6 2.79 -24.75 -3.27
N GLU A 7 3.60 -25.54 -2.59
CA GLU A 7 4.45 -25.06 -1.50
C GLU A 7 5.58 -24.16 -1.98
N ASP A 8 6.09 -24.39 -3.20
CA ASP A 8 7.10 -23.54 -3.84
C ASP A 8 6.52 -22.24 -4.46
N GLU A 9 5.20 -22.08 -4.45
CA GLU A 9 4.53 -20.90 -5.04
C GLU A 9 4.33 -19.76 -4.02
N PHE A 10 4.66 -19.97 -2.74
CA PHE A 10 4.63 -18.91 -1.73
C PHE A 10 5.94 -18.12 -1.77
N ALA A 11 5.86 -16.86 -2.22
CA ALA A 11 7.03 -15.99 -2.40
C ALA A 11 7.68 -15.53 -1.07
N GLY A 12 7.08 -15.83 0.08
CA GLY A 12 7.59 -15.45 1.40
C GLY A 12 6.87 -14.25 2.02
N LEU A 13 7.54 -13.66 3.01
CA LEU A 13 7.07 -12.51 3.78
C LEU A 13 8.26 -11.58 4.03
N LYS A 14 7.99 -10.27 4.00
CA LYS A 14 8.92 -9.23 4.46
C LYS A 14 8.26 -8.37 5.54
N ILE A 15 9.08 -7.65 6.30
CA ILE A 15 8.66 -6.79 7.40
C ILE A 15 8.98 -5.34 7.04
N ILE A 16 7.99 -4.46 7.19
CA ILE A 16 8.19 -3.02 7.21
C ILE A 16 8.22 -2.63 8.69
N TYR A 17 9.38 -2.17 9.16
CA TYR A 17 9.48 -1.70 10.54
C TYR A 17 8.65 -0.41 10.67
N ASN A 18 7.90 -0.26 11.75
CA ASN A 18 7.12 0.95 11.99
C ASN A 18 7.16 1.37 13.45
N THR A 19 6.82 2.64 13.68
CA THR A 19 6.50 3.18 15.01
C THR A 19 5.29 4.10 14.92
N LEU A 20 4.73 4.47 16.07
CA LEU A 20 3.58 5.37 16.15
C LEU A 20 3.98 6.80 15.82
N ARG A 21 3.16 7.50 15.05
CA ARG A 21 3.35 8.92 14.69
C ARG A 21 3.03 9.94 15.78
N ILE A 22 3.05 9.52 17.04
CA ILE A 22 2.84 10.37 18.22
C ILE A 22 4.14 10.57 19.03
N VAL A 23 5.20 9.83 18.68
CA VAL A 23 6.49 9.87 19.38
C VAL A 23 7.23 11.18 19.12
N SER A 24 8.11 11.59 20.03
CA SER A 24 8.96 12.76 19.80
C SER A 24 9.98 12.52 18.68
N PRO A 25 10.54 13.56 18.03
CA PRO A 25 11.63 13.39 17.07
C PRO A 25 12.84 12.63 17.65
N GLU A 26 13.15 12.83 18.93
CA GLU A 26 14.22 12.10 19.62
C GLU A 26 13.88 10.61 19.79
N GLU A 27 12.63 10.28 20.09
CA GLU A 27 12.17 8.89 20.15
C GLU A 27 12.17 8.24 18.77
N LEU A 28 11.80 8.98 17.71
CA LEU A 28 11.88 8.51 16.33
C LEU A 28 13.32 8.11 15.97
N GLU A 29 14.32 8.88 16.38
CA GLU A 29 15.74 8.54 16.14
C GLU A 29 16.10 7.18 16.73
N LEU A 30 15.59 6.86 17.92
CA LEU A 30 15.80 5.55 18.55
C LEU A 30 15.18 4.43 17.70
N HIS A 31 13.97 4.64 17.18
CA HIS A 31 13.30 3.69 16.29
C HIS A 31 14.04 3.51 14.96
N LEU A 32 14.57 4.59 14.37
CA LEU A 32 15.37 4.52 13.15
C LEU A 32 16.66 3.71 13.39
N GLN A 33 17.35 3.92 14.52
CA GLN A 33 18.53 3.12 14.89
C GLN A 33 18.18 1.64 15.11
N GLN A 34 17.03 1.34 15.72
CA GLN A 34 16.56 -0.04 15.86
C GLN A 34 16.25 -0.68 14.51
N CYS A 35 15.61 0.05 13.59
CA CYS A 35 15.36 -0.42 12.23
C CYS A 35 16.67 -0.74 11.49
N ILE A 36 17.70 0.10 11.63
CA ILE A 36 19.04 -0.16 11.06
C ILE A 36 19.66 -1.42 11.66
N GLY A 37 19.63 -1.57 12.98
CA GLY A 37 20.14 -2.78 13.65
C GLY A 37 19.44 -4.05 13.16
N LEU A 38 18.10 -4.02 13.05
CA LEU A 38 17.32 -5.15 12.52
C LEU A 38 17.60 -5.41 11.04
N LYS A 39 17.84 -4.37 10.23
CA LYS A 39 18.25 -4.53 8.83
C LYS A 39 19.61 -5.21 8.72
N GLN A 40 20.55 -4.90 9.61
CA GLN A 40 21.87 -5.54 9.62
C GLN A 40 21.79 -7.01 10.05
N GLU A 41 20.93 -7.35 11.02
CA GLU A 41 20.74 -8.73 11.49
C GLU A 41 19.91 -9.56 10.50
N PHE A 42 18.89 -8.96 9.87
CA PHE A 42 17.94 -9.61 8.97
C PHE A 42 17.81 -8.84 7.63
N PRO A 43 18.88 -8.80 6.81
CA PRO A 43 18.94 -7.96 5.61
C PRO A 43 17.86 -8.26 4.57
N ASP A 44 17.46 -9.52 4.47
CA ASP A 44 16.45 -9.97 3.50
C ASP A 44 15.01 -9.82 4.00
N LEU A 45 14.82 -9.70 5.33
CA LEU A 45 13.50 -9.63 5.96
C LEU A 45 13.01 -8.19 6.11
N ILE A 46 13.87 -7.26 6.54
CA ILE A 46 13.51 -5.85 6.72
C ILE A 46 13.48 -5.15 5.37
N ALA A 47 12.28 -4.76 4.94
CA ALA A 47 11.98 -4.23 3.61
C ALA A 47 11.80 -2.71 3.58
N GLY A 48 11.66 -2.04 4.72
CA GLY A 48 11.43 -0.61 4.75
C GLY A 48 11.05 -0.09 6.14
N PHE A 49 10.71 1.20 6.17
CA PHE A 49 10.28 1.92 7.36
C PHE A 49 8.98 2.68 7.11
N ASP A 50 8.14 2.80 8.14
CA ASP A 50 6.84 3.49 8.11
C ASP A 50 6.50 4.15 9.46
N LEU A 51 5.56 5.09 9.44
CA LEU A 51 4.92 5.70 10.60
C LEU A 51 3.42 5.41 10.57
N VAL A 52 2.91 4.80 11.63
CA VAL A 52 1.52 4.33 11.72
C VAL A 52 0.74 5.04 12.83
N GLY A 53 -0.56 4.78 12.89
CA GLY A 53 -1.48 5.39 13.85
C GLY A 53 -2.34 6.49 13.21
N HIS A 54 -3.32 7.00 13.97
CA HIS A 54 -4.29 7.96 13.47
C HIS A 54 -3.60 9.23 12.95
N GLU A 55 -3.83 9.54 11.67
CA GLU A 55 -3.16 10.65 10.98
C GLU A 55 -3.76 12.02 11.35
N ASP A 56 -5.03 12.03 11.72
CA ASP A 56 -5.70 13.21 12.26
C ASP A 56 -5.49 13.34 13.78
N GLY A 57 -5.77 14.53 14.32
CA GLY A 57 -5.79 14.78 15.75
C GLY A 57 -4.59 15.56 16.29
N ALA A 58 -4.76 16.15 17.47
CA ALA A 58 -3.80 17.09 18.06
C ALA A 58 -2.50 16.43 18.54
N GLU A 59 -2.53 15.14 18.85
CA GLU A 59 -1.37 14.36 19.29
C GLU A 59 -0.59 13.74 18.12
N SER A 60 -1.22 13.68 16.94
CA SER A 60 -0.60 13.15 15.72
C SER A 60 0.43 14.14 15.18
N LYS A 61 1.60 13.64 14.81
CA LYS A 61 2.66 14.44 14.20
C LYS A 61 2.72 14.20 12.70
N PRO A 62 2.63 15.26 11.88
CA PRO A 62 2.84 15.14 10.45
C PRO A 62 4.32 14.82 10.15
N LEU A 63 4.58 14.29 8.96
CA LEU A 63 5.91 13.90 8.50
C LEU A 63 6.89 15.07 8.53
N ILE A 64 6.43 16.30 8.28
CA ILE A 64 7.27 17.50 8.35
C ILE A 64 7.92 17.71 9.73
N ASP A 65 7.28 17.29 10.82
CA ASP A 65 7.84 17.39 12.18
C ASP A 65 9.07 16.47 12.35
N TYR A 66 9.21 15.47 11.49
CA TYR A 66 10.31 14.51 11.46
C TYR A 66 11.24 14.70 10.25
N ALA A 67 11.16 15.84 9.55
CA ALA A 67 11.85 16.05 8.29
C ALA A 67 13.38 15.85 8.41
N GLU A 68 14.02 16.40 9.44
CA GLU A 68 15.47 16.25 9.63
C GLU A 68 15.92 14.79 9.83
N PRO A 69 15.40 14.03 10.82
CA PRO A 69 15.80 12.62 10.98
C PRO A 69 15.46 11.77 9.76
N LEU A 70 14.29 11.96 9.13
CA LEU A 70 13.89 11.16 7.97
C LEU A 70 14.72 11.48 6.72
N LEU A 71 15.05 12.74 6.46
CA LEU A 71 15.94 13.12 5.35
C LEU A 71 17.34 12.56 5.54
N ARG A 72 17.88 12.59 6.77
CA ARG A 72 19.18 11.99 7.08
C ARG A 72 19.14 10.49 6.89
N PHE A 73 18.14 9.82 7.46
CA PHE A 73 17.96 8.38 7.36
C PHE A 73 17.85 7.90 5.91
N GLY A 74 16.96 8.51 5.11
CA GLY A 74 16.78 8.11 3.71
C GLY A 74 18.02 8.34 2.84
N LYS A 75 18.87 9.31 3.21
CA LYS A 75 20.15 9.57 2.54
C LYS A 75 21.24 8.56 2.94
N GLU A 76 21.33 8.22 4.22
CA GLU A 76 22.36 7.33 4.76
C GLU A 76 22.04 5.84 4.58
N HIS A 77 20.75 5.50 4.55
CA HIS A 77 20.24 4.13 4.45
C HIS A 77 19.24 3.96 3.30
N PRO A 78 19.65 4.20 2.03
CA PRO A 78 18.76 4.08 0.87
C PRO A 78 18.28 2.64 0.61
N ASP A 79 18.90 1.64 1.26
CA ASP A 79 18.50 0.24 1.25
C ASP A 79 17.29 -0.07 2.17
N ILE A 80 16.87 0.91 2.97
CA ILE A 80 15.64 0.88 3.78
C ILE A 80 14.67 1.94 3.23
N PRO A 81 13.86 1.59 2.21
CA PRO A 81 12.93 2.56 1.63
C PRO A 81 11.80 2.92 2.59
N PHE A 82 11.28 4.13 2.44
CA PHE A 82 10.03 4.53 3.10
C PHE A 82 8.81 3.99 2.37
N ILE A 83 7.81 3.60 3.16
CA ILE A 83 6.49 3.14 2.72
C ILE A 83 5.47 3.80 3.65
N PHE A 84 5.22 5.09 3.45
CA PHE A 84 4.53 5.90 4.46
C PHE A 84 3.02 5.76 4.34
N HIS A 85 2.33 5.61 5.46
CA HIS A 85 0.94 6.05 5.56
C HIS A 85 0.86 7.56 5.33
N ALA A 86 0.04 7.99 4.37
CA ALA A 86 -0.18 9.40 4.09
C ALA A 86 -1.53 9.66 3.42
N GLY A 87 -2.19 10.74 3.85
CA GLY A 87 -3.44 11.22 3.29
C GLY A 87 -4.67 10.38 3.64
N GLU A 88 -4.62 9.59 4.72
CA GLU A 88 -5.76 8.90 5.30
C GLU A 88 -6.56 9.83 6.22
N THR A 89 -7.17 10.85 5.63
CA THR A 89 -7.92 11.89 6.35
C THR A 89 -9.13 12.36 5.54
N LEU A 90 -10.03 13.12 6.17
CA LEU A 90 -11.07 13.88 5.49
C LEU A 90 -10.73 15.37 5.36
N GLY A 91 -9.73 15.84 6.10
CA GLY A 91 -9.33 17.25 6.16
C GLY A 91 -8.57 17.68 4.91
N ASP A 92 -9.10 18.64 4.16
CA ASP A 92 -8.47 19.20 2.97
C ASP A 92 -7.50 20.33 3.34
N GLY A 93 -6.21 20.20 3.02
CA GLY A 93 -5.18 21.18 3.37
C GLY A 93 -4.82 21.19 4.86
N THR A 94 -5.15 20.13 5.61
CA THR A 94 -4.72 19.95 7.00
C THR A 94 -3.29 19.39 7.07
N ALA A 95 -2.68 19.39 8.27
CA ALA A 95 -1.37 18.77 8.45
C ALA A 95 -1.33 17.29 8.05
N ALA A 96 -2.41 16.55 8.32
CA ALA A 96 -2.61 15.16 7.91
C ALA A 96 -2.54 14.98 6.38
N ASP A 97 -3.25 15.84 5.65
CA ASP A 97 -3.27 15.83 4.19
C ASP A 97 -1.91 16.19 3.58
N MET A 98 -1.21 17.15 4.20
CA MET A 98 0.12 17.58 3.76
C MET A 98 1.17 16.47 3.84
N ASN A 99 0.94 15.39 4.60
CA ASN A 99 1.81 14.22 4.59
C ASN A 99 1.95 13.59 3.20
N LEU A 100 0.97 13.76 2.30
CA LEU A 100 1.09 13.32 0.91
C LEU A 100 2.27 14.02 0.19
N TYR A 101 2.46 15.31 0.44
CA TYR A 101 3.57 16.07 -0.13
C TYR A 101 4.89 15.58 0.44
N ASP A 102 4.97 15.48 1.78
CA ASP A 102 6.19 15.11 2.48
C ASP A 102 6.62 13.69 2.14
N ALA A 103 5.70 12.72 2.12
CA ALA A 103 6.01 11.34 1.74
C ALA A 103 6.62 11.24 0.34
N ILE A 104 6.06 11.97 -0.63
CA ILE A 104 6.55 12.00 -2.02
C ILE A 104 7.91 12.71 -2.11
N LEU A 105 8.14 13.77 -1.33
CA LEU A 105 9.42 14.50 -1.29
C LEU A 105 10.52 13.69 -0.60
N LEU A 106 10.18 12.93 0.44
CA LEU A 106 11.06 11.98 1.12
C LEU A 106 11.39 10.74 0.28
N GLY A 107 10.77 10.61 -0.92
CA GLY A 107 11.10 9.55 -1.87
C GLY A 107 10.46 8.20 -1.54
N THR A 108 9.31 8.21 -0.87
CA THR A 108 8.57 6.99 -0.55
C THR A 108 8.30 6.12 -1.78
N LYS A 109 8.33 4.80 -1.61
CA LYS A 109 8.12 3.84 -2.71
C LYS A 109 6.66 3.49 -2.92
N ARG A 110 5.89 3.50 -1.84
CA ARG A 110 4.44 3.32 -1.83
C ARG A 110 3.82 4.22 -0.78
N ILE A 111 2.56 4.57 -0.97
CA ILE A 111 1.78 5.35 -0.02
C ILE A 111 0.65 4.48 0.52
N GLY A 112 0.63 4.30 1.84
CA GLY A 112 -0.48 3.70 2.58
C GLY A 112 -1.71 4.60 2.51
N HIS A 113 -2.84 4.02 2.08
CA HIS A 113 -4.14 4.64 1.81
C HIS A 113 -4.15 5.67 0.68
N GLY A 114 -3.42 6.78 0.80
CA GLY A 114 -3.46 7.88 -0.16
C GLY A 114 -4.86 8.42 -0.41
N PHE A 115 -5.74 8.40 0.61
CA PHE A 115 -7.18 8.58 0.43
C PHE A 115 -7.51 9.95 -0.17
N LEU A 116 -6.91 11.05 0.32
CA LEU A 116 -7.11 12.38 -0.26
C LEU A 116 -6.28 12.69 -1.51
N LEU A 117 -5.44 11.78 -2.01
CA LEU A 117 -4.57 12.04 -3.16
C LEU A 117 -5.32 12.57 -4.38
N ALA A 118 -6.57 12.13 -4.59
CA ALA A 118 -7.43 12.58 -5.68
C ALA A 118 -7.67 14.11 -5.71
N LYS A 119 -7.48 14.80 -4.58
CA LYS A 119 -7.60 16.26 -4.47
C LYS A 119 -6.32 17.01 -4.87
N HIS A 120 -5.21 16.31 -5.11
CA HIS A 120 -3.91 16.90 -5.44
C HIS A 120 -3.44 16.47 -6.84
N PRO A 121 -3.96 17.08 -7.93
CA PRO A 121 -3.59 16.73 -9.30
C PRO A 121 -2.08 16.70 -9.57
N LYS A 122 -1.33 17.60 -8.92
CA LYS A 122 0.13 17.64 -9.09
C LYS A 122 0.82 16.45 -8.41
N LEU A 123 0.36 16.03 -7.25
CA LEU A 123 0.88 14.85 -6.57
C LEU A 123 0.50 13.56 -7.30
N MET A 124 -0.74 13.48 -7.81
CA MET A 124 -1.16 12.41 -8.70
C MET A 124 -0.24 12.25 -9.91
N GLN A 125 0.10 13.37 -10.57
CA GLN A 125 1.07 13.38 -11.67
C GLN A 125 2.44 12.84 -11.21
N MET A 126 2.94 13.29 -10.06
CA MET A 126 4.23 12.85 -9.53
C MET A 126 4.24 11.36 -9.19
N CYS A 127 3.18 10.83 -8.56
CA CYS A 127 3.05 9.40 -8.26
C CYS A 127 3.10 8.57 -9.54
N ARG A 128 2.37 8.98 -10.59
CA ARG A 128 2.41 8.31 -11.89
C ARG A 128 3.81 8.34 -12.51
N GLU A 129 4.42 9.52 -12.60
CA GLU A 129 5.72 9.70 -13.26
C GLU A 129 6.85 8.96 -12.54
N ARG A 130 6.77 8.87 -11.21
CA ARG A 130 7.79 8.22 -10.37
C ARG A 130 7.49 6.74 -10.09
N GLY A 131 6.31 6.25 -10.47
CA GLY A 131 5.87 4.90 -10.14
C GLY A 131 5.71 4.68 -8.64
N ILE A 132 5.09 5.63 -7.93
CA ILE A 132 4.72 5.47 -6.52
C ILE A 132 3.34 4.80 -6.49
N ALA A 133 3.28 3.58 -5.97
CA ALA A 133 2.02 2.85 -5.87
C ALA A 133 1.20 3.29 -4.64
N ILE A 134 -0.12 3.33 -4.80
CA ILE A 134 -1.06 3.62 -3.70
C ILE A 134 -1.64 2.30 -3.20
N GLU A 135 -1.49 2.04 -1.90
CA GLU A 135 -2.07 0.89 -1.22
C GLU A 135 -3.48 1.28 -0.76
N VAL A 136 -4.51 0.71 -1.37
CA VAL A 136 -5.90 1.04 -1.07
C VAL A 136 -6.56 -0.07 -0.27
N CYS A 137 -7.14 0.30 0.87
CA CYS A 137 -7.74 -0.59 1.86
C CYS A 137 -9.23 -0.23 2.05
N PRO A 138 -10.11 -0.63 1.11
CA PRO A 138 -11.47 -0.10 1.00
C PRO A 138 -12.36 -0.45 2.19
N ILE A 139 -12.21 -1.63 2.80
CA ILE A 139 -12.98 -2.00 3.99
C ILE A 139 -12.55 -1.12 5.17
N SER A 140 -11.25 -0.92 5.36
CA SER A 140 -10.70 -0.03 6.38
C SER A 140 -11.29 1.38 6.25
N ASN A 141 -11.22 1.96 5.05
CA ASN A 141 -11.72 3.31 4.80
C ASN A 141 -13.22 3.47 5.05
N GLU A 142 -14.03 2.44 4.78
CA GLU A 142 -15.48 2.47 5.08
C GLU A 142 -15.76 2.32 6.59
N VAL A 143 -15.11 1.37 7.25
CA VAL A 143 -15.28 1.11 8.70
C VAL A 143 -14.81 2.30 9.53
N LEU A 144 -13.68 2.91 9.17
CA LEU A 144 -13.10 4.10 9.80
C LEU A 144 -13.78 5.41 9.38
N ARG A 145 -14.85 5.35 8.57
CA ARG A 145 -15.71 6.48 8.20
C ARG A 145 -15.05 7.56 7.33
N LEU A 146 -14.01 7.21 6.57
CA LEU A 146 -13.46 8.07 5.51
C LEU A 146 -14.38 8.09 4.28
N THR A 147 -15.14 7.02 4.05
CA THR A 147 -16.22 7.01 3.06
C THR A 147 -17.44 6.29 3.62
N SER A 148 -18.63 6.65 3.12
CA SER A 148 -19.87 5.96 3.49
C SER A 148 -20.07 4.64 2.73
N SER A 149 -19.41 4.50 1.57
CA SER A 149 -19.45 3.30 0.73
C SER A 149 -18.34 3.34 -0.31
N MET A 150 -18.06 2.21 -0.94
CA MET A 150 -17.10 2.14 -2.04
C MET A 150 -17.48 2.99 -3.26
N HIS A 151 -18.78 3.22 -3.53
CA HIS A 151 -19.22 4.10 -4.64
C HIS A 151 -18.75 5.56 -4.49
N MET A 152 -18.49 5.99 -3.25
CA MET A 152 -18.00 7.34 -2.93
C MET A 152 -16.48 7.37 -2.72
N HIS A 153 -15.80 6.23 -2.86
CA HIS A 153 -14.35 6.13 -2.65
C HIS A 153 -13.59 6.84 -3.78
N PRO A 154 -12.46 7.52 -3.49
CA PRO A 154 -11.64 8.21 -4.50
C PRO A 154 -10.87 7.29 -5.46
N LEU A 155 -10.98 5.96 -5.31
CA LEU A 155 -10.17 4.99 -6.06
C LEU A 155 -10.38 5.11 -7.58
N PRO A 156 -11.61 5.25 -8.13
CA PRO A 156 -11.80 5.39 -9.56
C PRO A 156 -11.06 6.60 -10.16
N ILE A 157 -10.91 7.69 -9.41
CA ILE A 157 -10.16 8.87 -9.86
C ILE A 157 -8.68 8.52 -10.01
N ILE A 158 -8.10 7.85 -8.99
CA ILE A 158 -6.70 7.43 -8.97
C ILE A 158 -6.40 6.47 -10.13
N LEU A 159 -7.27 5.47 -10.35
CA LEU A 159 -7.14 4.53 -11.46
C LEU A 159 -7.19 5.21 -12.82
N ASN A 160 -8.14 6.14 -13.01
CA ASN A 160 -8.29 6.88 -14.28
C ASN A 160 -7.12 7.80 -14.59
N GLN A 161 -6.31 8.17 -13.59
CA GLN A 161 -5.08 8.93 -13.80
C GLN A 161 -3.89 8.05 -14.20
N GLY A 162 -4.04 6.72 -14.20
CA GLY A 162 -2.96 5.78 -14.50
C GLY A 162 -1.93 5.66 -13.38
N ILE A 163 -2.33 5.97 -12.15
CA ILE A 163 -1.48 5.78 -10.97
C ILE A 163 -1.51 4.29 -10.60
N PRO A 164 -0.35 3.68 -10.28
CA PRO A 164 -0.32 2.28 -9.86
C PRO A 164 -1.06 2.11 -8.53
N VAL A 165 -1.97 1.15 -8.49
CA VAL A 165 -2.74 0.82 -7.27
C VAL A 165 -2.50 -0.65 -6.91
N VAL A 166 -2.36 -0.89 -5.60
CA VAL A 166 -2.36 -2.21 -4.98
C VAL A 166 -3.51 -2.26 -3.98
N LEU A 167 -4.34 -3.30 -4.03
CA LEU A 167 -5.37 -3.52 -3.01
C LEU A 167 -4.80 -4.34 -1.86
N SER A 168 -5.10 -3.91 -0.64
CA SER A 168 -4.79 -4.63 0.60
C SER A 168 -6.00 -4.63 1.53
N SER A 169 -5.93 -5.39 2.62
CA SER A 169 -7.02 -5.53 3.60
C SER A 169 -6.73 -4.89 4.96
N ASP A 170 -5.54 -4.29 5.11
CA ASP A 170 -5.13 -3.56 6.31
C ASP A 170 -5.22 -4.45 7.57
N ASP A 171 -6.20 -4.22 8.44
CA ASP A 171 -6.49 -5.04 9.62
C ASP A 171 -7.74 -5.93 9.46
N PRO A 172 -7.73 -6.96 8.58
CA PRO A 172 -8.93 -7.72 8.23
C PRO A 172 -9.60 -8.36 9.45
N ALA A 173 -8.82 -8.81 10.44
CA ALA A 173 -9.36 -9.41 11.67
C ALA A 173 -10.15 -8.39 12.52
N ILE A 174 -9.71 -7.13 12.57
CA ILE A 174 -10.42 -6.06 13.30
C ILE A 174 -11.74 -5.74 12.59
N PHE A 175 -11.73 -5.78 11.26
CA PHE A 175 -12.91 -5.49 10.43
C PHE A 175 -13.81 -6.71 10.19
N ASN A 176 -13.56 -7.84 10.87
CA ASN A 176 -14.30 -9.10 10.71
C ASN A 176 -14.34 -9.61 9.24
N SER A 177 -13.20 -9.47 8.56
CA SER A 177 -12.91 -9.93 7.21
C SER A 177 -11.74 -10.94 7.24
N MET A 178 -11.43 -11.58 6.11
CA MET A 178 -10.31 -12.53 5.99
C MET A 178 -9.59 -12.43 4.64
N GLY A 179 -8.27 -12.37 4.70
CA GLY A 179 -7.44 -12.34 3.49
C GLY A 179 -7.67 -11.07 2.68
N LEU A 180 -7.69 -11.19 1.35
CA LEU A 180 -7.83 -10.06 0.40
C LEU A 180 -9.14 -10.09 -0.39
N SER A 181 -9.85 -11.22 -0.41
CA SER A 181 -10.98 -11.42 -1.33
C SER A 181 -12.13 -10.45 -1.09
N PHE A 182 -12.36 -10.04 0.16
CA PHE A 182 -13.45 -9.13 0.51
C PHE A 182 -13.20 -7.70 0.01
N ASP A 183 -11.98 -7.19 0.15
CA ASP A 183 -11.58 -5.87 -0.40
C ASP A 183 -11.65 -5.88 -1.94
N PHE A 184 -11.17 -6.95 -2.58
CA PHE A 184 -11.32 -7.13 -4.03
C PHE A 184 -12.79 -7.19 -4.45
N PHE A 185 -13.64 -7.89 -3.68
CA PHE A 185 -15.07 -7.96 -3.93
C PHE A 185 -15.73 -6.58 -3.84
N GLN A 186 -15.48 -5.83 -2.76
CA GLN A 186 -16.05 -4.50 -2.54
C GLN A 186 -15.71 -3.54 -3.70
N VAL A 187 -14.47 -3.57 -4.19
CA VAL A 187 -14.02 -2.76 -5.33
C VAL A 187 -14.66 -3.22 -6.65
N LEU A 188 -14.78 -4.53 -6.87
CA LEU A 188 -15.36 -5.10 -8.08
C LEU A 188 -16.85 -4.79 -8.22
N VAL A 189 -17.63 -4.97 -7.14
CA VAL A 189 -19.10 -4.78 -7.21
C VAL A 189 -19.53 -3.32 -7.19
N ALA A 190 -18.66 -2.41 -6.75
CA ALA A 190 -18.97 -0.99 -6.65
C ALA A 190 -18.86 -0.22 -7.98
N SER A 191 -18.37 -0.85 -9.05
CA SER A 191 -18.13 -0.17 -10.32
C SER A 191 -18.40 -1.07 -11.52
N GLU A 192 -19.21 -0.59 -12.46
CA GLU A 192 -19.42 -1.27 -13.75
C GLU A 192 -18.20 -1.15 -14.68
N SER A 193 -17.27 -0.23 -14.40
CA SER A 193 -16.04 -0.05 -15.18
C SER A 193 -14.85 -0.86 -14.64
N THR A 194 -14.91 -1.28 -13.38
CA THR A 194 -13.88 -2.14 -12.78
C THR A 194 -14.15 -3.58 -13.22
N GLY A 195 -13.38 -4.07 -14.18
CA GLY A 195 -13.53 -5.43 -14.71
C GLY A 195 -12.31 -6.32 -14.43
N LEU A 196 -12.32 -7.49 -15.06
CA LEU A 196 -11.27 -8.49 -14.98
C LEU A 196 -9.86 -7.91 -15.27
N LEU A 197 -9.75 -6.98 -16.21
CA LEU A 197 -8.49 -6.31 -16.54
C LEU A 197 -7.97 -5.42 -15.41
N THR A 198 -8.85 -4.69 -14.73
CA THR A 198 -8.47 -3.85 -13.59
C THR A 198 -8.01 -4.70 -12.42
N LEU A 199 -8.70 -5.80 -12.12
CA LEU A 199 -8.29 -6.75 -11.08
C LEU A 199 -6.93 -7.37 -11.41
N ARG A 200 -6.71 -7.73 -12.69
CA ARG A 200 -5.42 -8.23 -13.17
C ARG A 200 -4.32 -7.22 -12.88
N GLU A 201 -4.55 -5.96 -13.21
CA GLU A 201 -3.55 -4.91 -13.06
C GLU A 201 -3.21 -4.65 -11.59
N MET A 202 -4.21 -4.61 -10.70
CA MET A 202 -3.98 -4.48 -9.25
C MET A 202 -3.19 -5.68 -8.69
N ALA A 203 -3.50 -6.89 -9.13
CA ALA A 203 -2.77 -8.10 -8.74
C ALA A 203 -1.34 -8.15 -9.32
N TRP A 204 -1.15 -7.63 -10.53
CA TRP A 204 0.17 -7.49 -11.14
C TRP A 204 1.02 -6.46 -10.39
N ASN A 205 0.42 -5.29 -10.10
CA ASN A 205 1.04 -4.20 -9.36
C ASN A 205 1.49 -4.63 -7.97
N SER A 206 0.73 -5.50 -7.28
CA SER A 206 1.11 -5.98 -5.95
C SER A 206 2.47 -6.71 -5.94
N ILE A 207 2.83 -7.37 -7.05
CA ILE A 207 4.13 -8.01 -7.23
C ILE A 207 5.17 -6.98 -7.72
N THR A 208 4.82 -6.16 -8.72
CA THR A 208 5.73 -5.15 -9.30
C THR A 208 6.24 -4.16 -8.26
N TYR A 209 5.35 -3.65 -7.42
CA TYR A 209 5.65 -2.64 -6.39
C TYR A 209 5.98 -3.24 -5.02
N SER A 210 6.13 -4.56 -4.93
CA SER A 210 6.66 -5.21 -3.73
C SER A 210 8.13 -4.84 -3.49
N MET A 211 8.60 -5.04 -2.27
CA MET A 211 10.02 -4.88 -1.90
C MET A 211 10.79 -6.21 -2.00
N LEU A 212 10.31 -7.12 -2.84
CA LEU A 212 11.08 -8.30 -3.26
C LEU A 212 12.29 -7.86 -4.11
N ASP A 213 13.37 -8.63 -4.05
CA ASP A 213 14.44 -8.52 -5.05
C ASP A 213 13.94 -8.98 -6.43
N GLU A 214 14.69 -8.65 -7.48
CA GLU A 214 14.27 -8.90 -8.87
C GLU A 214 14.11 -10.40 -9.19
N GLU A 215 14.90 -11.26 -8.57
CA GLU A 215 14.79 -12.72 -8.76
C GLU A 215 13.49 -13.24 -8.16
N SER A 216 13.21 -12.86 -6.91
CA SER A 216 11.99 -13.19 -6.19
C SER A 216 10.74 -12.61 -6.88
N LYS A 217 10.81 -11.37 -7.41
CA LYS A 217 9.74 -10.79 -8.23
C LYS A 217 9.49 -11.60 -9.49
N CYS A 218 10.55 -11.98 -10.20
CA CYS A 218 10.42 -12.77 -11.43
C CYS A 218 9.76 -14.12 -11.15
N ALA A 219 10.20 -14.82 -10.09
CA ALA A 219 9.62 -16.09 -9.66
C ALA A 219 8.14 -15.94 -9.29
N ALA A 220 7.80 -14.97 -8.43
CA ALA A 220 6.43 -14.69 -8.02
C ALA A 220 5.53 -14.33 -9.20
N MET A 221 6.02 -13.50 -10.13
CA MET A 221 5.30 -13.10 -11.33
C MET A 221 5.04 -14.29 -12.27
N ASN A 222 6.00 -15.20 -12.43
CA ASN A 222 5.83 -16.39 -13.26
C ASN A 222 4.79 -17.35 -12.66
N ALA A 223 4.84 -17.59 -11.34
CA ALA A 223 3.84 -18.39 -10.63
C ALA A 223 2.44 -17.75 -10.74
N TRP A 224 2.36 -16.42 -10.58
CA TRP A 224 1.11 -15.69 -10.71
C TRP A 224 0.53 -15.78 -12.13
N LYS A 225 1.35 -15.62 -13.19
CA LYS A 225 0.89 -15.75 -14.59
C LYS A 225 0.25 -17.10 -14.87
N GLY A 226 0.86 -18.18 -14.39
CA GLY A 226 0.31 -19.54 -14.54
C GLY A 226 -1.05 -19.68 -13.84
N ARG A 227 -1.16 -19.18 -12.60
CA ARG A 227 -2.44 -19.18 -11.85
C ARG A 227 -3.49 -18.30 -12.51
N TRP A 228 -3.11 -17.14 -13.01
CA TRP A 228 -4.00 -16.21 -13.68
C TRP A 228 -4.58 -16.82 -14.95
N ALA A 229 -3.76 -17.48 -15.77
CA ALA A 229 -4.24 -18.15 -16.99
C ALA A 229 -5.31 -19.22 -16.66
N LYS A 230 -5.03 -20.07 -15.66
CA LYS A 230 -5.99 -21.09 -15.20
C LYS A 230 -7.28 -20.46 -14.66
N PHE A 231 -7.17 -19.40 -13.86
CA PHE A 231 -8.33 -18.67 -13.34
C PHE A 231 -9.21 -18.11 -14.47
N VAL A 232 -8.59 -17.53 -15.52
CA VAL A 232 -9.34 -17.02 -16.68
C VAL A 232 -10.07 -18.14 -17.42
N GLU A 233 -9.43 -19.30 -17.61
CA GLU A 233 -10.09 -20.48 -18.21
C GLU A 233 -11.28 -20.96 -17.39
N GLU A 234 -11.14 -21.05 -16.06
CA GLU A 234 -12.20 -21.45 -15.14
C GLU A 234 -13.38 -20.47 -15.17
N VAL A 235 -13.11 -19.16 -15.16
CA VAL A 235 -14.16 -18.12 -15.23
C VAL A 235 -14.85 -18.13 -16.58
N ALA A 236 -14.12 -18.28 -17.68
CA ALA A 236 -14.70 -18.35 -19.03
C ALA A 236 -15.56 -19.60 -19.26
N ALA A 237 -15.33 -20.67 -18.49
CA ALA A 237 -16.12 -21.90 -18.54
C ALA A 237 -17.42 -21.82 -17.71
N ILE A 238 -17.63 -20.78 -16.90
CA ILE A 238 -18.86 -20.62 -16.11
C ILE A 238 -20.04 -20.39 -17.07
N PRO A 239 -21.08 -21.23 -17.04
CA PRO A 239 -22.26 -21.03 -17.86
C PRO A 239 -22.93 -19.69 -17.52
N VAL A 240 -23.08 -18.82 -18.52
CA VAL A 240 -23.91 -17.62 -18.38
C VAL A 240 -25.37 -18.06 -18.46
N ASN A 241 -25.98 -18.29 -17.30
CA ASN A 241 -27.44 -18.44 -17.24
C ASN A 241 -28.05 -17.09 -17.62
N GLN A 242 -28.70 -17.03 -18.78
CA GLN A 242 -29.51 -15.90 -19.23
C GLN A 242 -30.76 -15.75 -18.36
#